data_AF-A0A377GB53-F1
#
_entry.id   AF-A0A377GB53-F1
#
_cell.length_a   1.000
_cell.length_b   1.000
_cell.length_c   1.000
_cell.angle_alpha   90.00
_cell.angle_beta   90.00
_cell.angle_gamma   90.00
#
_symmetry.space_group_name_H-M   'P 1'
#
loop_
_entity.id
_entity.type
_entity.pdbx_description
1 polymer ?
#
loop_
_entity_poly.entity_id
_entity_poly.type
_entity_poly.pdbx_seq_one_letter_code
_entity_poly.pdbx_strand_id
1 'polypeptide(L)'
;MKEITLTAIFEGTIYSIESPNTHLHRVLTEDAKGVRITSSADVDKHQDTTHFKMGFNGCAIENGVKGVLFGVGVEEQSDQVVAVVKKLIQKGYKVKFNGIGLSRGGIAAILAAIKLSHIDHFHLETNLLLLDPVPGNLFYTPLLDFFNYSLANRAVNLSESKNLNYVETLYPYLEVGDDTGKYLDQVLAKFHIPIRPTYPKHARVNEEVILGAHLKAFQDVDKESDEVPLRYGVDIIPVIRKLSKALMYQFLSRVGSLADSKENVEQSQIINEFQRDREKWTRTLQGIIKNLDPKNRYLHSQNGSKITVSNSAQYLNKTHREISNSDSIDVHELCLKVEPERINFEKPKNPVCKADLLELIIIIQENMTAKSKEGRKGELLSTIKTNLERDESYSEEQLSFILRDILAVALQRDRYSYSFYGTTTSGLILVKVLNQSRFSAIQELIQSNDKPVEYSDLCAYVLGRKDAVHFNSQSKNMNLSKIEEHRVGEDGYRMLI
;
A
#
# COMPACT_ATOMS: atom_id res chain seq x y z
N MET A 1 -17.67 -7.69 8.85
CA MET A 1 -16.78 -7.96 10.02
C MET A 1 -16.56 -6.71 10.89
N LYS A 2 -16.00 -6.81 12.11
CA LYS A 2 -15.56 -5.61 12.87
C LYS A 2 -14.27 -5.05 12.27
N GLU A 3 -14.16 -3.73 12.16
CA GLU A 3 -12.96 -3.07 11.64
C GLU A 3 -11.94 -2.79 12.77
N ILE A 4 -10.66 -2.94 12.46
CA ILE A 4 -9.54 -2.56 13.32
C ILE A 4 -8.45 -1.86 12.52
N THR A 5 -7.83 -0.83 13.10
CA THR A 5 -6.78 -0.05 12.43
C THR A 5 -5.40 -0.41 12.98
N LEU A 6 -4.43 -0.61 12.10
CA LEU A 6 -3.00 -0.71 12.42
C LEU A 6 -2.22 0.37 11.68
N THR A 7 -1.59 1.29 12.40
CA THR A 7 -0.71 2.31 11.83
C THR A 7 0.75 1.98 12.12
N ALA A 8 1.51 1.61 11.10
CA ALA A 8 2.94 1.34 11.21
C ALA A 8 3.76 2.51 10.68
N ILE A 9 4.70 2.98 11.50
CA ILE A 9 5.50 4.17 11.23
C ILE A 9 6.98 3.76 11.15
N PHE A 10 7.58 3.96 9.99
CA PHE A 10 8.95 3.53 9.67
C PHE A 10 9.85 4.74 9.46
N GLU A 11 10.82 4.90 10.34
CA GLU A 11 11.76 6.00 10.31
C GLU A 11 12.79 5.88 9.15
N GLY A 12 13.39 7.02 8.77
CA GLY A 12 14.47 7.06 7.79
C GLY A 12 15.74 6.35 8.27
N THR A 13 16.60 5.96 7.32
CA THR A 13 17.77 5.06 7.50
C THR A 13 18.54 5.20 8.80
N ILE A 14 18.81 6.43 9.27
CA ILE A 14 19.76 6.74 10.35
C ILE A 14 19.12 7.27 11.63
N TYR A 15 17.80 7.41 11.70
CA TYR A 15 17.14 7.99 12.87
C TYR A 15 16.43 6.93 13.70
N SER A 16 16.43 7.12 15.02
CA SER A 16 15.57 6.35 15.91
C SER A 16 14.19 6.98 15.95
N ILE A 17 13.16 6.11 15.91
CA ILE A 17 11.76 6.54 16.07
C ILE A 17 11.46 7.02 17.49
N GLU A 18 12.34 6.72 18.46
CA GLU A 18 12.22 7.18 19.85
C GLU A 18 12.76 8.60 20.06
N SER A 19 13.39 9.20 19.06
CA SER A 19 13.98 10.54 19.15
C SER A 19 13.28 11.53 18.22
N PRO A 20 13.08 12.80 18.65
CA PRO A 20 12.39 13.83 17.87
C PRO A 20 13.28 14.40 16.73
N ASN A 21 13.77 13.51 15.87
CA ASN A 21 14.61 13.87 14.73
C ASN A 21 13.77 14.28 13.51
N THR A 22 12.61 13.64 13.34
CA THR A 22 11.66 13.84 12.24
C THR A 22 10.25 13.95 12.80
N HIS A 23 9.31 14.39 11.95
CA HIS A 23 7.90 14.42 12.31
C HIS A 23 7.34 13.05 12.74
N LEU A 24 7.98 11.94 12.34
CA LEU A 24 7.48 10.58 12.58
C LEU A 24 7.51 10.18 14.05
N HIS A 25 8.46 10.71 14.82
CA HIS A 25 8.49 10.51 16.28
C HIS A 25 7.18 10.97 16.91
N ARG A 26 6.79 12.23 16.63
CA ARG A 26 5.54 12.80 17.14
C ARG A 26 4.30 12.14 16.58
N VAL A 27 4.33 11.71 15.33
CA VAL A 27 3.24 10.89 14.78
C VAL A 27 3.07 9.60 15.56
N LEU A 28 4.16 8.94 15.95
CA LEU A 28 4.07 7.74 16.78
C LEU A 28 3.61 8.03 18.20
N THR A 29 4.13 9.08 18.84
CA THR A 29 3.87 9.33 20.27
C THR A 29 2.53 9.99 20.51
N GLU A 30 2.16 10.98 19.70
CA GLU A 30 1.04 11.90 19.94
C GLU A 30 -0.02 11.84 18.84
N ASP A 31 0.36 12.00 17.57
CA ASP A 31 -0.62 12.35 16.52
C ASP A 31 -1.43 11.14 16.02
N ALA A 32 -0.83 9.94 16.01
CA ALA A 32 -1.52 8.72 15.62
C ALA A 32 -2.26 8.08 16.81
N LYS A 33 -3.55 7.82 16.60
CA LYS A 33 -4.41 7.08 17.52
C LYS A 33 -3.92 5.64 17.69
N GLY A 34 -4.09 5.13 18.89
CA GLY A 34 -4.01 3.70 19.17
C GLY A 34 -3.00 3.31 20.23
N VAL A 35 -3.08 2.05 20.63
CA VAL A 35 -2.15 1.45 21.59
C VAL A 35 -0.89 1.02 20.86
N ARG A 36 0.27 1.40 21.41
CA ARG A 36 1.56 1.01 20.86
C ARG A 36 1.83 -0.48 21.13
N ILE A 37 2.11 -1.22 20.08
CA ILE A 37 2.51 -2.63 20.12
C ILE A 37 3.84 -2.82 19.40
N THR A 38 4.57 -3.90 19.72
CA THR A 38 5.87 -4.21 19.11
C THR A 38 5.86 -5.51 18.31
N SER A 39 4.87 -6.38 18.53
CA SER A 39 4.77 -7.66 17.85
C SER A 39 3.33 -8.17 17.76
N SER A 40 3.11 -9.22 16.97
CA SER A 40 1.82 -9.92 16.90
C SER A 40 1.40 -10.56 18.23
N ALA A 41 2.34 -10.83 19.14
CA ALA A 41 2.05 -11.35 20.47
C ALA A 41 1.40 -10.31 21.39
N ASP A 42 1.64 -9.02 21.15
CA ASP A 42 1.05 -7.94 21.95
C ASP A 42 -0.43 -7.72 21.64
N VAL A 43 -0.91 -8.16 20.46
CA VAL A 43 -2.31 -8.08 20.05
C VAL A 43 -3.24 -8.81 21.04
N ASP A 44 -2.76 -9.87 21.69
CA ASP A 44 -3.53 -10.65 22.66
C ASP A 44 -3.70 -9.93 24.02
N LYS A 45 -2.84 -8.93 24.31
CA LYS A 45 -2.86 -8.14 25.55
C LYS A 45 -3.89 -7.01 25.55
N HIS A 46 -4.48 -6.71 24.39
CA HIS A 46 -5.29 -5.51 24.16
C HIS A 46 -6.58 -5.84 23.37
N GLN A 47 -7.46 -6.66 23.95
CA GLN A 47 -8.61 -7.24 23.24
C GLN A 47 -9.70 -6.23 22.85
N ASP A 48 -9.85 -5.14 23.62
CA ASP A 48 -10.86 -4.10 23.39
C ASP A 48 -10.35 -2.93 22.52
N THR A 49 -9.09 -3.00 22.09
CA THR A 49 -8.46 -1.94 21.30
C THR A 49 -8.92 -2.01 19.85
N THR A 50 -9.35 -0.87 19.30
CA THR A 50 -9.73 -0.74 17.88
C THR A 50 -8.65 -0.11 17.00
N HIS A 51 -7.58 0.43 17.62
CA HIS A 51 -6.49 1.11 16.94
C HIS A 51 -5.16 0.69 17.56
N PHE A 52 -4.26 0.15 16.75
CA PHE A 52 -2.90 -0.19 17.10
C PHE A 52 -1.91 0.71 16.35
N LYS A 53 -0.77 0.97 16.98
CA LYS A 53 0.36 1.63 16.32
C LYS A 53 1.68 0.93 16.56
N MET A 54 2.56 0.96 15.56
CA MET A 54 3.90 0.39 15.61
C MET A 54 4.90 1.44 15.16
N GLY A 55 6.07 1.46 15.78
CA GLY A 55 7.18 2.35 15.43
C GLY A 55 8.43 1.54 15.16
N PHE A 56 9.13 1.86 14.08
CA PHE A 56 10.36 1.20 13.67
C PHE A 56 11.48 2.21 13.48
N ASN A 57 12.65 1.90 14.02
CA ASN A 57 13.85 2.70 13.80
C ASN A 57 14.32 2.61 12.33
N GLY A 58 15.16 3.56 11.94
CA GLY A 58 15.95 3.46 10.73
C GLY A 58 16.82 2.20 10.74
N CYS A 59 16.91 1.53 9.60
CA CYS A 59 17.62 0.25 9.47
C CYS A 59 19.10 0.32 9.88
N ALA A 60 19.76 1.48 9.84
CA ALA A 60 21.14 1.66 10.29
C ALA A 60 21.29 1.80 11.82
N ILE A 61 20.23 2.14 12.55
CA ILE A 61 20.27 2.18 14.02
C ILE A 61 20.52 0.78 14.58
N GLU A 62 19.83 -0.22 14.01
CA GLU A 62 19.90 -1.60 14.48
C GLU A 62 21.01 -2.40 13.78
N ASN A 63 21.30 -2.09 12.50
CA ASN A 63 22.22 -2.89 11.67
C ASN A 63 23.50 -2.15 11.24
N GLY A 64 23.75 -0.95 11.78
CA GLY A 64 24.94 -0.15 11.51
C GLY A 64 25.21 0.05 10.02
N VAL A 65 26.47 -0.14 9.61
CA VAL A 65 26.94 0.05 8.23
C VAL A 65 26.20 -0.84 7.23
N LYS A 66 25.79 -2.06 7.61
CA LYS A 66 25.01 -2.94 6.72
C LYS A 66 23.61 -2.37 6.48
N GLY A 67 23.02 -1.78 7.51
CA GLY A 67 21.77 -1.02 7.40
C GLY A 67 21.90 0.22 6.52
N VAL A 68 23.06 0.89 6.50
CA VAL A 68 23.33 2.05 5.61
C VAL A 68 23.54 1.62 4.16
N LEU A 69 24.34 0.59 3.90
CA LEU A 69 24.71 0.22 2.53
C LEU A 69 23.63 -0.65 1.85
N PHE A 70 23.12 -1.65 2.55
CA PHE A 70 22.30 -2.70 1.93
C PHE A 70 20.84 -2.70 2.39
N GLY A 71 20.48 -1.87 3.37
CA GLY A 71 19.11 -1.80 3.89
C GLY A 71 18.74 -3.05 4.71
N VAL A 72 19.72 -3.73 5.30
CA VAL A 72 19.49 -4.84 6.23
C VAL A 72 18.56 -4.37 7.36
N GLY A 73 17.50 -5.12 7.66
CA GLY A 73 16.47 -4.76 8.64
C GLY A 73 15.15 -4.30 8.01
N VAL A 74 15.16 -3.74 6.79
CA VAL A 74 13.95 -3.21 6.14
C VAL A 74 12.92 -4.31 5.90
N GLU A 75 13.39 -5.50 5.53
CA GLU A 75 12.52 -6.63 5.24
C GLU A 75 11.92 -7.21 6.53
N GLU A 76 12.72 -7.35 7.57
CA GLU A 76 12.30 -7.84 8.87
C GLU A 76 11.23 -6.93 9.51
N GLN A 77 11.38 -5.61 9.36
CA GLN A 77 10.37 -4.64 9.79
C GLN A 77 9.04 -4.84 9.05
N SER A 78 9.08 -5.08 7.73
CA SER A 78 7.88 -5.38 6.95
C SER A 78 7.22 -6.70 7.41
N ASP A 79 8.01 -7.72 7.73
CA ASP A 79 7.50 -9.02 8.19
C ASP A 79 6.79 -8.94 9.54
N GLN A 80 7.29 -8.09 10.45
CA GLN A 80 6.63 -7.86 11.73
C GLN A 80 5.23 -7.26 11.56
N VAL A 81 5.06 -6.30 10.65
CA VAL A 81 3.75 -5.72 10.33
C VAL A 81 2.84 -6.76 9.68
N VAL A 82 3.35 -7.53 8.72
CA VAL A 82 2.60 -8.62 8.06
C VAL A 82 2.09 -9.61 9.09
N ALA A 83 2.91 -9.99 10.07
CA ALA A 83 2.53 -10.91 11.13
C ALA A 83 1.39 -10.36 12.00
N VAL A 84 1.40 -9.06 12.34
CA VAL A 84 0.31 -8.41 13.09
C VAL A 84 -0.97 -8.37 12.27
N VAL A 85 -0.92 -7.94 11.00
CA VAL A 85 -2.10 -7.88 10.12
C VAL A 85 -2.74 -9.27 9.99
N LYS A 86 -1.94 -10.31 9.72
CA LYS A 86 -2.45 -11.68 9.63
C LYS A 86 -3.08 -12.17 10.94
N LYS A 87 -2.44 -11.89 12.08
CA LYS A 87 -2.99 -12.24 13.41
C LYS A 87 -4.34 -11.55 13.67
N LEU A 88 -4.51 -10.31 13.24
CA LEU A 88 -5.77 -9.58 13.36
C LEU A 88 -6.87 -10.17 12.46
N ILE A 89 -6.54 -10.52 11.21
CA ILE A 89 -7.50 -11.21 10.32
C ILE A 89 -7.89 -12.57 10.89
N GLN A 90 -6.94 -13.35 11.43
CA GLN A 90 -7.22 -14.63 12.09
C GLN A 90 -8.18 -14.49 13.29
N LYS A 91 -8.17 -13.34 13.96
CA LYS A 91 -9.14 -13.01 15.03
C LYS A 91 -10.53 -12.60 14.51
N GLY A 92 -10.73 -12.52 13.20
CA GLY A 92 -12.00 -12.17 12.55
C GLY A 92 -12.22 -10.66 12.36
N TYR A 93 -11.15 -9.86 12.36
CA TYR A 93 -11.24 -8.44 12.05
C TYR A 93 -11.00 -8.16 10.56
N LYS A 94 -11.72 -7.17 10.04
CA LYS A 94 -11.28 -6.43 8.84
C LYS A 94 -10.20 -5.45 9.27
N VAL A 95 -9.02 -5.51 8.67
CA VAL A 95 -7.88 -4.68 9.05
C VAL A 95 -7.76 -3.48 8.11
N LYS A 96 -7.59 -2.28 8.67
CA LYS A 96 -7.11 -1.10 7.96
C LYS A 96 -5.65 -0.88 8.31
N PHE A 97 -4.75 -1.21 7.39
CA PHE A 97 -3.32 -1.03 7.54
C PHE A 97 -2.87 0.31 6.95
N ASN A 98 -2.33 1.19 7.79
CA ASN A 98 -1.77 2.47 7.39
C ASN A 98 -0.24 2.41 7.54
N GLY A 99 0.49 2.38 6.43
CA GLY A 99 1.95 2.41 6.41
C GLY A 99 2.47 3.82 6.16
N ILE A 100 3.23 4.38 7.12
CA ILE A 100 3.88 5.69 6.98
C ILE A 100 5.38 5.46 7.00
N GLY A 101 6.11 5.90 5.97
CA GLY A 101 7.54 5.63 5.91
C GLY A 101 8.37 6.72 5.25
N LEU A 102 9.51 7.04 5.87
CA LEU A 102 10.52 7.96 5.33
C LEU A 102 11.69 7.18 4.72
N SER A 103 12.16 7.57 3.53
CA SER A 103 13.37 6.99 2.93
C SER A 103 13.27 5.46 2.80
N ARG A 104 14.21 4.71 3.39
CA ARG A 104 14.14 3.24 3.49
C ARG A 104 12.97 2.72 4.32
N GLY A 105 12.48 3.50 5.29
CA GLY A 105 11.21 3.18 5.97
C GLY A 105 10.02 3.20 5.02
N GLY A 106 10.02 4.09 4.01
CA GLY A 106 9.04 4.06 2.92
C GLY A 106 9.09 2.76 2.11
N ILE A 107 10.30 2.20 1.91
CA ILE A 107 10.49 0.90 1.27
C ILE A 107 9.96 -0.23 2.15
N ALA A 108 10.17 -0.19 3.48
CA ALA A 108 9.59 -1.17 4.40
C ALA A 108 8.05 -1.19 4.32
N ALA A 109 7.42 -0.01 4.27
CA ALA A 109 5.98 0.13 4.11
C ALA A 109 5.48 -0.46 2.77
N ILE A 110 6.18 -0.16 1.66
CA ILE A 110 5.88 -0.74 0.34
C ILE A 110 6.02 -2.27 0.36
N LEU A 111 7.10 -2.81 0.94
CA LEU A 111 7.31 -4.26 1.03
C LEU A 111 6.22 -4.94 1.85
N ALA A 112 5.77 -4.33 2.95
CA ALA A 112 4.64 -4.83 3.72
C ALA A 112 3.36 -4.88 2.87
N ALA A 113 3.07 -3.82 2.12
CA ALA A 113 1.94 -3.78 1.19
C ALA A 113 2.04 -4.85 0.08
N ILE A 114 3.24 -5.09 -0.48
CA ILE A 114 3.48 -6.16 -1.46
C ILE A 114 3.20 -7.54 -0.83
N LYS A 115 3.72 -7.80 0.36
CA LYS A 115 3.51 -9.08 1.07
C LYS A 115 2.05 -9.34 1.44
N LEU A 116 1.26 -8.27 1.59
CA LEU A 116 -0.17 -8.32 1.89
C LEU A 116 -1.06 -8.21 0.63
N SER A 117 -0.49 -7.97 -0.55
CA SER A 117 -1.21 -7.63 -1.80
C SER A 117 -2.29 -8.63 -2.23
N HIS A 118 -2.14 -9.90 -1.84
CA HIS A 118 -3.05 -11.00 -2.20
C HIS A 118 -4.29 -11.11 -1.31
N ILE A 119 -4.29 -10.43 -0.15
CA ILE A 119 -5.45 -10.35 0.72
C ILE A 119 -6.48 -9.44 0.05
N ASP A 120 -7.73 -9.86 0.01
CA ASP A 120 -8.80 -9.09 -0.62
C ASP A 120 -9.25 -7.89 0.22
N HIS A 121 -9.96 -6.96 -0.44
CA HIS A 121 -10.41 -5.71 0.16
C HIS A 121 -11.48 -5.87 1.27
N PHE A 122 -12.10 -7.05 1.40
CA PHE A 122 -13.05 -7.28 2.50
C PHE A 122 -12.32 -7.55 3.81
N HIS A 123 -11.12 -8.16 3.76
CA HIS A 123 -10.32 -8.46 4.95
C HIS A 123 -9.25 -7.40 5.24
N LEU A 124 -8.73 -6.72 4.22
CA LEU A 124 -7.67 -5.74 4.37
C LEU A 124 -7.93 -4.51 3.52
N GLU A 125 -7.70 -3.33 4.08
CA GLU A 125 -7.52 -2.08 3.37
C GLU A 125 -6.12 -1.55 3.69
N THR A 126 -5.30 -1.31 2.67
CA THR A 126 -3.96 -0.76 2.84
C THR A 126 -3.91 0.69 2.36
N ASN A 127 -3.40 1.58 3.18
CA ASN A 127 -3.14 2.97 2.85
C ASN A 127 -1.66 3.30 3.12
N LEU A 128 -1.02 4.06 2.22
CA LEU A 128 0.41 4.38 2.33
C LEU A 128 0.66 5.90 2.32
N LEU A 129 1.48 6.38 3.25
CA LEU A 129 2.11 7.69 3.20
C LEU A 129 3.62 7.52 3.05
N LEU A 130 4.13 7.86 1.87
CA LEU A 130 5.51 7.66 1.48
C LEU A 130 6.24 8.99 1.44
N LEU A 131 7.24 9.17 2.31
CA LEU A 131 8.06 10.38 2.40
C LEU A 131 9.41 10.10 1.74
N ASP A 132 9.59 10.56 0.52
CA ASP A 132 10.75 10.30 -0.35
C ASP A 132 11.27 8.85 -0.27
N PRO A 133 10.49 7.84 -0.71
CA PRO A 133 10.84 6.43 -0.52
C PRO A 133 12.09 6.06 -1.32
N VAL A 134 13.20 5.77 -0.65
CA VAL A 134 14.52 5.57 -1.27
C VAL A 134 15.05 4.15 -0.96
N PRO A 135 15.31 3.30 -1.98
CA PRO A 135 15.86 1.96 -1.78
C PRO A 135 17.37 1.95 -1.49
N GLY A 136 18.10 3.02 -1.85
CA GLY A 136 19.55 3.07 -1.71
C GLY A 136 20.31 2.41 -2.87
N ASN A 137 19.64 2.13 -3.99
CA ASN A 137 20.24 1.60 -5.21
C ASN A 137 20.58 2.75 -6.18
N LEU A 138 21.70 2.62 -6.91
CA LEU A 138 22.01 3.51 -8.04
C LEU A 138 20.98 3.36 -9.15
N PHE A 139 20.78 4.39 -9.96
CA PHE A 139 19.74 4.42 -11.02
C PHE A 139 19.75 3.18 -11.94
N TYR A 140 20.94 2.73 -12.33
CA TYR A 140 21.12 1.63 -13.27
C TYR A 140 21.18 0.25 -12.60
N THR A 141 21.34 0.18 -11.27
CA THR A 141 21.39 -1.12 -10.55
C THR A 141 20.16 -1.99 -10.83
N PRO A 142 18.92 -1.46 -10.82
CA PRO A 142 17.74 -2.29 -11.07
C PRO A 142 17.65 -2.77 -12.53
N LEU A 143 18.24 -2.04 -13.48
CA LEU A 143 18.31 -2.45 -14.89
C LEU A 143 19.20 -3.67 -15.11
N LEU A 144 20.16 -3.91 -14.21
CA LEU A 144 21.08 -5.05 -14.26
C LEU A 144 20.66 -6.20 -13.33
N ASP A 145 19.56 -6.04 -12.61
CA ASP A 145 19.08 -6.97 -11.60
C ASP A 145 18.01 -7.92 -12.17
N PHE A 146 18.46 -8.82 -13.04
CA PHE A 146 17.61 -9.81 -13.74
C PHE A 146 16.86 -10.77 -12.80
N PHE A 147 17.34 -10.92 -11.56
CA PHE A 147 16.76 -11.83 -10.57
C PHE A 147 15.94 -11.12 -9.48
N ASN A 148 15.73 -9.80 -9.61
CA ASN A 148 14.91 -9.03 -8.69
C ASN A 148 15.39 -9.08 -7.22
N TYR A 149 16.71 -8.99 -7.03
CA TYR A 149 17.33 -8.94 -5.70
C TYR A 149 17.46 -7.52 -5.13
N SER A 150 17.51 -6.50 -5.98
CA SER A 150 17.61 -5.11 -5.56
C SER A 150 16.34 -4.65 -4.86
N LEU A 151 16.47 -3.86 -3.78
CA LEU A 151 15.32 -3.30 -3.07
C LEU A 151 14.42 -2.47 -4.00
N ALA A 152 15.02 -1.77 -4.97
CA ALA A 152 14.28 -1.05 -6.00
C ALA A 152 13.35 -1.97 -6.81
N ASN A 153 13.85 -3.03 -7.47
CA ASN A 153 12.98 -3.91 -8.26
C ASN A 153 11.95 -4.65 -7.39
N ARG A 154 12.31 -4.97 -6.14
CA ARG A 154 11.41 -5.63 -5.20
C ARG A 154 10.27 -4.73 -4.72
N ALA A 155 10.44 -3.40 -4.77
CA ALA A 155 9.47 -2.42 -4.30
C ALA A 155 8.79 -1.62 -5.43
N VAL A 156 9.22 -1.73 -6.68
CA VAL A 156 8.72 -0.86 -7.78
C VAL A 156 7.31 -1.21 -8.26
N ASN A 157 6.76 -2.35 -7.84
CA ASN A 157 5.49 -2.83 -8.38
C ASN A 157 4.49 -3.24 -7.30
N LEU A 158 3.44 -2.44 -7.15
CA LEU A 158 2.26 -2.67 -6.33
C LEU A 158 0.99 -2.92 -7.16
N SER A 159 1.11 -3.00 -8.50
CA SER A 159 -0.06 -3.13 -9.38
C SER A 159 -0.94 -4.34 -9.06
N GLU A 160 -0.38 -5.43 -8.55
CA GLU A 160 -1.15 -6.63 -8.18
C GLU A 160 -1.83 -6.53 -6.81
N SER A 161 -1.73 -5.40 -6.11
CA SER A 161 -2.41 -5.24 -4.82
C SER A 161 -3.91 -5.12 -4.98
N LYS A 162 -4.64 -6.00 -4.28
CA LYS A 162 -6.11 -6.05 -4.25
C LYS A 162 -6.72 -5.17 -3.16
N ASN A 163 -5.90 -4.79 -2.19
CA ASN A 163 -6.33 -4.06 -1.00
C ASN A 163 -5.71 -2.65 -0.89
N LEU A 164 -4.85 -2.25 -1.83
CA LEU A 164 -4.26 -0.91 -1.80
C LEU A 164 -5.32 0.11 -2.19
N ASN A 165 -5.78 0.89 -1.21
CA ASN A 165 -6.89 1.82 -1.35
C ASN A 165 -6.40 3.25 -1.62
N TYR A 166 -5.50 3.75 -0.77
CA TYR A 166 -5.00 5.12 -0.88
C TYR A 166 -3.48 5.19 -0.76
N VAL A 167 -2.84 5.98 -1.63
CA VAL A 167 -1.43 6.29 -1.53
C VAL A 167 -1.22 7.78 -1.62
N GLU A 168 -0.46 8.31 -0.68
CA GLU A 168 0.08 9.67 -0.68
C GLU A 168 1.59 9.59 -0.70
N THR A 169 2.24 10.30 -1.62
CA THR A 169 3.70 10.31 -1.73
C THR A 169 4.22 11.72 -1.89
N LEU A 170 5.18 12.08 -1.04
CA LEU A 170 5.86 13.37 -1.06
C LEU A 170 7.29 13.18 -1.56
N TYR A 171 7.64 13.86 -2.65
CA TYR A 171 8.99 13.87 -3.21
C TYR A 171 9.62 15.25 -3.03
N PRO A 172 10.67 15.39 -2.21
CA PRO A 172 11.51 16.58 -2.18
C PRO A 172 12.15 16.83 -3.54
N TYR A 173 12.07 18.06 -4.01
CA TYR A 173 12.64 18.47 -5.29
C TYR A 173 14.19 18.52 -5.25
N LEU A 174 14.77 18.95 -4.11
CA LEU A 174 16.23 18.98 -3.96
C LEU A 174 16.76 17.57 -3.68
N GLU A 175 17.87 17.24 -4.33
CA GLU A 175 18.59 16.00 -4.08
C GLU A 175 19.41 16.15 -2.79
N VAL A 176 19.83 15.02 -2.22
CA VAL A 176 20.79 15.01 -1.12
C VAL A 176 22.06 15.73 -1.58
N GLY A 177 22.53 16.72 -0.81
CA GLY A 177 23.76 17.46 -1.11
C GLY A 177 23.56 18.74 -1.92
N ASP A 178 22.37 18.99 -2.48
CA ASP A 178 22.03 20.30 -3.06
C ASP A 178 21.98 21.41 -2.01
N ASP A 179 21.65 21.04 -0.78
CA ASP A 179 21.50 21.92 0.38
C ASP A 179 22.81 22.16 1.14
N THR A 180 23.79 21.26 1.01
CA THR A 180 25.10 21.39 1.67
C THR A 180 26.21 21.86 0.74
N GLY A 181 26.06 21.66 -0.58
CA GLY A 181 27.08 21.96 -1.59
C GLY A 181 28.34 21.08 -1.49
N LYS A 182 28.35 20.06 -0.62
CA LYS A 182 29.52 19.19 -0.42
C LYS A 182 29.58 18.13 -1.52
N TYR A 183 30.76 17.97 -2.12
CA TYR A 183 30.99 16.99 -3.19
C TYR A 183 30.64 15.54 -2.77
N LEU A 184 30.98 15.16 -1.54
CA LEU A 184 30.67 13.82 -1.03
C LEU A 184 29.16 13.58 -0.97
N ASP A 185 28.38 14.58 -0.56
CA ASP A 185 26.92 14.47 -0.48
C ASP A 185 26.31 14.38 -1.88
N GLN A 186 26.86 15.08 -2.87
CA GLN A 186 26.47 14.96 -4.28
C GLN A 186 26.78 13.56 -4.86
N VAL A 187 27.87 12.91 -4.42
CA VAL A 187 28.15 11.52 -4.80
C VAL A 187 27.13 10.57 -4.16
N LEU A 188 26.80 10.78 -2.88
CA LEU A 188 25.80 10.00 -2.16
C LEU A 188 24.39 10.20 -2.74
N ALA A 189 24.09 11.37 -3.32
CA ALA A 189 22.84 11.66 -4.02
C ALA A 189 22.47 10.61 -5.08
N LYS A 190 23.48 10.03 -5.74
CA LYS A 190 23.29 8.98 -6.76
C LYS A 190 22.68 7.69 -6.21
N PHE A 191 22.84 7.44 -4.90
CA PHE A 191 22.21 6.33 -4.19
C PHE A 191 20.86 6.74 -3.57
N HIS A 192 20.52 8.02 -3.55
CA HIS A 192 19.29 8.58 -2.98
C HIS A 192 18.25 8.91 -4.06
N ILE A 193 18.08 7.98 -4.99
CA ILE A 193 17.08 8.08 -6.04
C ILE A 193 15.77 7.48 -5.50
N PRO A 194 14.66 8.23 -5.48
CA PRO A 194 13.39 7.73 -4.96
C PRO A 194 12.78 6.70 -5.90
N ILE A 195 11.91 5.88 -5.36
CA ILE A 195 11.07 4.98 -6.14
C ILE A 195 9.68 5.59 -6.37
N ARG A 196 9.15 5.39 -7.57
CA ARG A 196 7.76 5.67 -7.91
C ARG A 196 7.07 4.35 -8.31
N PRO A 197 6.45 3.64 -7.37
CA PRO A 197 5.87 2.32 -7.63
C PRO A 197 4.75 2.35 -8.66
N THR A 198 4.57 1.30 -9.44
CA THR A 198 3.34 1.11 -10.23
C THR A 198 2.22 0.67 -9.30
N TYR A 199 1.10 1.40 -9.27
CA TYR A 199 -0.05 1.14 -8.40
C TYR A 199 -1.19 0.48 -9.18
N PRO A 200 -2.14 -0.22 -8.51
CA PRO A 200 -3.31 -0.77 -9.18
C PRO A 200 -4.23 0.36 -9.64
N LYS A 201 -5.00 0.13 -10.72
CA LYS A 201 -5.85 1.16 -11.33
C LYS A 201 -6.93 1.71 -10.40
N HIS A 202 -7.40 0.91 -9.45
CA HIS A 202 -8.44 1.30 -8.50
C HIS A 202 -7.91 2.10 -7.30
N ALA A 203 -6.59 2.09 -7.04
CA ALA A 203 -6.04 2.83 -5.92
C ALA A 203 -6.11 4.33 -6.21
N ARG A 204 -6.55 5.11 -5.21
CA ARG A 204 -6.44 6.56 -5.26
C ARG A 204 -5.00 6.96 -4.93
N VAL A 205 -4.33 7.61 -5.87
CA VAL A 205 -2.92 7.99 -5.73
C VAL A 205 -2.76 9.51 -5.78
N ASN A 206 -2.17 10.08 -4.74
CA ASN A 206 -1.73 11.47 -4.70
C ASN A 206 -0.20 11.50 -4.64
N GLU A 207 0.43 12.02 -5.69
CA GLU A 207 1.87 12.24 -5.74
C GLU A 207 2.13 13.73 -5.80
N GLU A 208 2.89 14.23 -4.83
CA GLU A 208 3.23 15.63 -4.70
C GLU A 208 4.73 15.84 -4.64
N VAL A 209 5.20 16.88 -5.31
CA VAL A 209 6.57 17.34 -5.21
C VAL A 209 6.59 18.54 -4.26
N ILE A 210 7.44 18.47 -3.24
CA ILE A 210 7.62 19.52 -2.24
C ILE A 210 9.00 20.15 -2.37
N LEU A 211 9.14 21.38 -1.90
CA LEU A 211 10.46 22.00 -1.78
C LEU A 211 11.28 21.33 -0.66
N GLY A 212 12.60 21.53 -0.72
CA GLY A 212 13.53 21.00 0.28
C GLY A 212 14.26 19.74 -0.19
N ALA A 213 15.22 19.32 0.63
CA ALA A 213 16.03 18.13 0.43
C ALA A 213 15.55 16.97 1.31
N HIS A 214 15.94 15.76 0.93
CA HIS A 214 15.52 14.47 1.51
C HIS A 214 15.26 14.49 3.03
N LEU A 215 16.23 14.90 3.84
CA LEU A 215 16.10 14.87 5.31
C LEU A 215 15.47 16.14 5.87
N LYS A 216 15.83 17.31 5.35
CA LYS A 216 15.39 18.61 5.90
C LYS A 216 13.89 18.85 5.74
N ALA A 217 13.28 18.29 4.70
CA ALA A 217 11.86 18.46 4.40
C ALA A 217 10.92 17.77 5.41
N PHE A 218 11.42 16.78 6.16
CA PHE A 218 10.63 15.96 7.09
C PHE A 218 11.14 16.02 8.54
N GLN A 219 12.11 16.88 8.82
CA GLN A 219 12.57 17.19 10.18
C GLN A 219 11.49 17.95 10.95
N ASP A 220 11.47 17.80 12.27
CA ASP A 220 10.43 18.47 13.06
C ASP A 220 10.48 19.99 12.98
N VAL A 221 9.32 20.64 13.14
CA VAL A 221 9.15 22.08 12.98
C VAL A 221 10.06 22.85 13.94
N ASP A 222 10.21 22.34 15.17
CA ASP A 222 10.98 22.97 16.25
C ASP A 222 12.50 22.73 16.16
N LYS A 223 12.98 21.97 15.17
CA LYS A 223 14.41 21.71 15.02
C LYS A 223 15.13 22.98 14.57
N GLU A 224 16.15 23.38 15.34
CA GLU A 224 17.00 24.55 15.02
C GLU A 224 17.39 24.55 13.53
N SER A 225 17.21 25.70 12.88
CA SER A 225 17.59 25.89 11.49
C SER A 225 19.11 25.89 11.39
N ASP A 226 19.66 25.06 10.49
CA ASP A 226 21.09 25.09 10.18
C ASP A 226 21.48 26.53 9.78
N GLU A 227 22.54 27.10 10.37
CA GLU A 227 23.01 28.48 10.13
C GLU A 227 23.45 28.78 8.67
N VAL A 228 23.35 27.80 7.76
CA VAL A 228 23.83 27.93 6.38
C VAL A 228 22.74 28.58 5.51
N PRO A 229 23.02 29.75 4.88
CA PRO A 229 22.04 30.46 4.08
C PRO A 229 21.65 29.65 2.84
N LEU A 230 20.36 29.42 2.66
CA LEU A 230 19.83 28.70 1.51
C LEU A 230 19.98 29.52 0.22
N ARG A 231 20.35 28.81 -0.84
CA ARG A 231 20.57 29.24 -2.24
C ARG A 231 19.41 30.04 -2.87
N TYR A 232 18.26 30.16 -2.21
CA TYR A 232 16.99 30.71 -2.74
C TYR A 232 16.45 31.95 -2.01
N GLY A 233 17.23 32.58 -1.11
CA GLY A 233 16.96 33.93 -0.58
C GLY A 233 15.82 34.07 0.44
N VAL A 234 15.23 32.97 0.92
CA VAL A 234 14.24 32.89 2.01
C VAL A 234 14.58 31.67 2.87
N ASP A 235 14.40 31.73 4.19
CA ASP A 235 14.42 30.52 5.02
C ASP A 235 13.16 29.68 4.73
N ILE A 236 13.25 28.87 3.68
CA ILE A 236 12.17 28.03 3.18
C ILE A 236 11.94 26.79 4.04
N ILE A 237 12.89 26.44 4.92
CA ILE A 237 12.86 25.18 5.68
C ILE A 237 11.65 25.12 6.64
N PRO A 238 11.36 26.14 7.47
CA PRO A 238 10.19 26.12 8.35
C PRO A 238 8.88 25.96 7.57
N VAL A 239 8.77 26.59 6.41
CA VAL A 239 7.59 26.52 5.54
C VAL A 239 7.40 25.10 5.01
N ILE A 240 8.47 24.48 4.53
CA ILE A 240 8.47 23.12 4.01
C ILE A 240 8.04 22.13 5.09
N ARG A 241 8.63 22.23 6.29
CA ARG A 241 8.31 21.36 7.43
C ARG A 241 6.86 21.51 7.87
N LYS A 242 6.33 22.74 7.91
CA LYS A 242 4.90 22.99 8.19
C LYS A 242 4.00 22.33 7.14
N LEU A 243 4.32 22.49 5.85
CA LEU A 243 3.54 21.90 4.76
C LEU A 243 3.59 20.37 4.77
N SER A 244 4.76 19.76 4.94
CA SER A 244 4.89 18.30 5.01
C SER A 244 4.15 17.74 6.22
N LYS A 245 4.22 18.40 7.38
CA LYS A 245 3.43 18.03 8.56
C LYS A 245 1.92 18.15 8.33
N ALA A 246 1.45 19.23 7.67
CA ALA A 246 0.03 19.39 7.34
C ALA A 246 -0.49 18.26 6.44
N LEU A 247 0.29 17.83 5.45
CA LEU A 247 -0.03 16.70 4.59
C LEU A 247 -0.10 15.38 5.37
N MET A 248 0.81 15.16 6.32
CA MET A 248 0.74 14.01 7.22
C MET A 248 -0.56 14.00 8.06
N TYR A 249 -1.00 15.16 8.57
CA TYR A 249 -2.28 15.26 9.28
C TYR A 249 -3.48 15.01 8.39
N GLN A 250 -3.47 15.51 7.16
CA GLN A 250 -4.53 15.22 6.18
C GLN A 250 -4.61 13.73 5.88
N PHE A 251 -3.48 13.06 5.70
CA PHE A 251 -3.40 11.61 5.56
C PHE A 251 -4.02 10.90 6.77
N LEU A 252 -3.52 11.19 7.99
CA LEU A 252 -4.01 10.56 9.23
C LEU A 252 -5.51 10.76 9.44
N SER A 253 -6.02 11.95 9.15
CA SER A 253 -7.45 12.27 9.21
C SER A 253 -8.24 11.44 8.20
N ARG A 254 -7.79 11.40 6.93
CA ARG A 254 -8.45 10.65 5.86
C ARG A 254 -8.53 9.15 6.16
N VAL A 255 -7.50 8.57 6.77
CA VAL A 255 -7.46 7.14 7.10
C VAL A 255 -8.00 6.82 8.50
N GLY A 256 -8.59 7.81 9.19
CA GLY A 256 -9.19 7.64 10.51
C GLY A 256 -8.19 7.27 11.62
N SER A 257 -6.92 7.66 11.48
CA SER A 257 -5.85 7.37 12.42
C SER A 257 -5.35 8.58 13.22
N LEU A 258 -5.93 9.76 12.99
CA LEU A 258 -5.61 10.94 13.78
C LEU A 258 -6.15 10.79 15.22
N ALA A 259 -5.34 11.11 16.22
CA ALA A 259 -5.74 11.08 17.61
C ALA A 259 -6.78 12.16 17.93
N ASP A 260 -7.73 11.82 18.80
CA ASP A 260 -8.75 12.74 19.31
C ASP A 260 -8.10 13.69 20.33
N SER A 261 -7.35 14.70 19.88
CA SER A 261 -6.86 15.77 20.77
C SER A 261 -7.91 16.86 20.93
N LYS A 262 -8.10 17.34 22.17
CA LYS A 262 -8.89 18.55 22.45
C LYS A 262 -8.18 19.72 21.79
N GLU A 263 -8.71 20.10 20.63
CA GLU A 263 -8.13 21.03 19.67
C GLU A 263 -6.78 20.54 19.13
N ASN A 264 -6.79 20.07 17.89
CA ASN A 264 -5.57 19.90 17.10
C ASN A 264 -5.07 21.29 16.65
N VAL A 265 -4.77 22.14 17.66
CA VAL A 265 -4.50 23.58 17.54
C VAL A 265 -3.44 23.83 16.49
N GLU A 266 -2.41 22.98 16.42
CA GLU A 266 -1.29 23.14 15.50
C GLU A 266 -1.66 22.83 14.03
N GLN A 267 -2.45 21.78 13.77
CA GLN A 267 -2.98 21.50 12.43
C GLN A 267 -3.82 22.70 11.94
N SER A 268 -4.75 23.15 12.78
CA SER A 268 -5.58 24.31 12.49
C SER A 268 -4.72 25.57 12.35
N GLN A 269 -3.70 25.78 13.18
CA GLN A 269 -2.82 26.94 13.09
C GLN A 269 -2.00 26.95 11.80
N ILE A 270 -1.42 25.83 11.39
CA ILE A 270 -0.63 25.75 10.15
C ILE A 270 -1.53 26.03 8.94
N ILE A 271 -2.68 25.38 8.84
CA ILE A 271 -3.62 25.58 7.71
C ILE A 271 -4.22 27.00 7.74
N ASN A 272 -4.64 27.47 8.90
CA ASN A 272 -5.23 28.80 9.06
C ASN A 272 -4.19 29.91 8.85
N GLU A 273 -2.90 29.68 9.15
CA GLU A 273 -1.81 30.63 8.84
C GLU A 273 -1.68 30.82 7.32
N PHE A 274 -1.71 29.74 6.54
CA PHE A 274 -1.65 29.85 5.08
C PHE A 274 -2.85 30.59 4.49
N GLN A 275 -4.05 30.39 5.06
CA GLN A 275 -5.26 31.09 4.63
C GLN A 275 -5.32 32.55 5.08
N ARG A 276 -5.00 32.83 6.35
CA ARG A 276 -5.00 34.18 6.93
C ARG A 276 -3.97 35.07 6.25
N ASP A 277 -2.78 34.53 6.00
CA ASP A 277 -1.65 35.29 5.46
C ASP A 277 -1.46 35.00 3.95
N ARG A 278 -2.55 34.70 3.23
CA ARG A 278 -2.56 34.23 1.83
C ARG A 278 -1.72 35.11 0.90
N GLU A 279 -1.88 36.43 0.93
CA GLU A 279 -1.13 37.35 0.05
C GLU A 279 0.38 37.33 0.31
N LYS A 280 0.80 37.16 1.57
CA LYS A 280 2.20 37.02 1.96
C LYS A 280 2.75 35.72 1.40
N TRP A 281 2.02 34.62 1.57
CA TRP A 281 2.43 33.30 1.07
C TRP A 281 2.46 33.23 -0.45
N THR A 282 1.47 33.78 -1.14
CA THR A 282 1.47 33.86 -2.61
C THR A 282 2.70 34.60 -3.13
N ARG A 283 3.04 35.77 -2.56
CA ARG A 283 4.26 36.51 -2.93
C ARG A 283 5.54 35.73 -2.64
N THR A 284 5.59 35.08 -1.47
CA THR A 284 6.75 34.27 -1.06
C THR A 284 6.96 33.09 -2.01
N LEU A 285 5.90 32.34 -2.30
CA LEU A 285 5.95 31.16 -3.18
C LEU A 285 6.24 31.55 -4.63
N GLN A 286 5.69 32.65 -5.14
CA GLN A 286 6.05 33.19 -6.46
C GLN A 286 7.51 33.60 -6.55
N GLY A 287 8.05 34.21 -5.49
CA GLY A 287 9.47 34.52 -5.38
C GLY A 287 10.34 33.26 -5.47
N ILE A 288 9.93 32.19 -4.77
CA ILE A 288 10.62 30.90 -4.83
C ILE A 288 10.58 30.33 -6.26
N ILE A 289 9.39 30.23 -6.88
CA ILE A 289 9.21 29.68 -8.23
C ILE A 289 10.16 30.34 -9.24
N LYS A 290 10.26 31.68 -9.20
CA LYS A 290 11.14 32.44 -10.11
C LYS A 290 12.62 32.15 -9.93
N ASN A 291 13.04 31.77 -8.72
CA ASN A 291 14.43 31.56 -8.34
C ASN A 291 14.85 30.08 -8.34
N LEU A 292 13.94 29.14 -8.65
CA LEU A 292 14.27 27.72 -8.77
C LEU A 292 15.11 27.46 -10.03
N ASP A 293 16.13 26.62 -9.88
CA ASP A 293 17.00 26.19 -10.96
C ASP A 293 16.40 24.98 -11.69
N PRO A 294 15.91 25.09 -12.95
CA PRO A 294 15.23 23.98 -13.59
C PRO A 294 16.14 22.75 -13.73
N LYS A 295 15.81 21.68 -13.01
CA LYS A 295 16.50 20.38 -13.09
C LYS A 295 15.49 19.24 -13.11
N ASN A 296 15.91 18.13 -13.70
CA ASN A 296 15.15 16.88 -13.69
C ASN A 296 15.78 15.91 -12.70
N ARG A 297 14.98 15.34 -11.79
CA ARG A 297 15.40 14.26 -10.89
C ARG A 297 14.70 12.97 -11.32
N TYR A 298 15.45 12.00 -11.82
CA TYR A 298 14.89 10.71 -12.24
C TYR A 298 14.41 9.90 -11.04
N LEU A 299 13.41 9.05 -11.26
CA LEU A 299 12.85 8.14 -10.27
C LEU A 299 13.03 6.69 -10.72
N HIS A 300 13.29 5.79 -9.78
CA HIS A 300 13.17 4.34 -10.02
C HIS A 300 11.71 4.02 -10.33
N SER A 301 11.39 3.74 -11.59
CA SER A 301 10.01 3.61 -12.07
C SER A 301 9.94 2.81 -13.37
N GLN A 302 8.81 2.15 -13.63
CA GLN A 302 8.61 1.34 -14.83
C GLN A 302 8.33 2.16 -16.09
N ASN A 303 7.91 3.43 -15.94
CA ASN A 303 7.52 4.32 -17.03
C ASN A 303 8.49 5.48 -17.26
N GLY A 304 9.71 5.42 -16.69
CA GLY A 304 10.74 6.45 -16.88
C GLY A 304 10.40 7.79 -16.22
N SER A 305 9.70 7.75 -15.10
CA SER A 305 9.26 8.94 -14.36
C SER A 305 10.41 9.82 -13.90
N LYS A 306 10.14 11.11 -13.85
CA LYS A 306 11.06 12.14 -13.34
C LYS A 306 10.28 13.25 -12.64
N ILE A 307 10.91 13.91 -11.70
CA ILE A 307 10.46 15.19 -11.16
C ILE A 307 10.94 16.28 -12.11
N THR A 308 10.06 17.21 -12.47
CA THR A 308 10.35 18.35 -13.34
C THR A 308 9.99 19.68 -12.66
N VAL A 309 10.61 20.75 -13.16
CA VAL A 309 10.40 22.12 -12.68
C VAL A 309 10.06 23.06 -13.84
N SER A 310 9.04 23.89 -13.65
CA SER A 310 8.69 24.99 -14.52
C SER A 310 8.62 26.30 -13.75
N ASN A 311 9.51 27.24 -14.05
CA ASN A 311 9.56 28.56 -13.40
C ASN A 311 8.50 29.55 -13.93
N SER A 312 7.73 29.17 -14.96
CA SER A 312 6.61 29.95 -15.51
C SER A 312 5.25 29.54 -14.95
N ALA A 313 5.23 28.53 -14.08
CA ALA A 313 4.00 28.01 -13.48
C ALA A 313 3.38 28.97 -12.45
N GLN A 314 2.07 28.87 -12.29
CA GLN A 314 1.31 29.72 -11.37
C GLN A 314 1.41 29.24 -9.91
N TYR A 315 1.49 27.92 -9.71
CA TYR A 315 1.50 27.32 -8.39
C TYR A 315 2.76 26.48 -8.17
N LEU A 316 3.31 26.48 -6.96
CA LEU A 316 4.45 25.65 -6.61
C LEU A 316 4.16 24.15 -6.82
N ASN A 317 3.03 23.68 -6.31
CA ASN A 317 2.56 22.29 -6.37
C ASN A 317 1.03 22.22 -6.14
N LYS A 318 0.48 21.01 -6.02
CA LYS A 318 -0.96 20.77 -5.87
C LYS A 318 -1.52 21.40 -4.59
N THR A 319 -0.83 21.24 -3.47
CA THR A 319 -1.23 21.83 -2.18
C THR A 319 -1.32 23.35 -2.26
N HIS A 320 -0.34 24.02 -2.89
CA HIS A 320 -0.41 25.48 -3.07
C HIS A 320 -1.60 25.90 -3.94
N ARG A 321 -1.94 25.13 -4.97
CA ARG A 321 -3.11 25.39 -5.83
C ARG A 321 -4.43 25.24 -5.05
N GLU A 322 -4.56 24.18 -4.26
CA GLU A 322 -5.75 23.92 -3.44
C GLU A 322 -5.93 24.99 -2.34
N ILE A 323 -4.86 25.37 -1.63
CA ILE A 323 -4.88 26.47 -0.64
C ILE A 323 -5.26 27.81 -1.30
N SER A 324 -4.91 27.99 -2.56
CA SER A 324 -5.28 29.16 -3.34
C SER A 324 -6.75 29.15 -3.79
N ASN A 325 -7.57 28.18 -3.37
CA ASN A 325 -8.97 28.02 -3.76
C ASN A 325 -9.17 28.09 -5.28
N SER A 326 -8.29 27.41 -6.03
CA SER A 326 -8.41 27.30 -7.48
C SER A 326 -9.10 25.99 -7.84
N ASP A 327 -10.14 26.06 -8.67
CA ASP A 327 -10.81 24.88 -9.24
C ASP A 327 -10.03 24.30 -10.44
N SER A 328 -8.89 24.89 -10.80
CA SER A 328 -8.07 24.42 -11.92
C SER A 328 -7.45 23.05 -11.61
N ILE A 329 -7.55 22.15 -12.58
CA ILE A 329 -6.88 20.85 -12.56
C ILE A 329 -5.69 20.80 -13.53
N ASP A 330 -5.35 21.92 -14.19
CA ASP A 330 -4.28 21.95 -15.18
C ASP A 330 -2.91 21.71 -14.53
N VAL A 331 -2.24 20.67 -15.02
CA VAL A 331 -0.92 20.21 -14.61
C VAL A 331 0.18 21.16 -15.06
N HIS A 332 -0.04 21.92 -16.12
CA HIS A 332 0.92 22.90 -16.63
C HIS A 332 1.02 24.14 -15.74
N GLU A 333 0.04 24.37 -14.88
CA GLU A 333 0.07 25.43 -13.87
C GLU A 333 0.92 25.08 -12.64
N LEU A 334 1.44 23.84 -12.55
CA LEU A 334 2.28 23.37 -11.45
C LEU A 334 3.77 23.53 -11.78
N CYS A 335 4.51 24.18 -10.88
CA CYS A 335 5.94 24.40 -10.96
C CYS A 335 6.67 23.09 -10.75
N LEU A 336 6.41 22.42 -9.63
CA LEU A 336 7.00 21.15 -9.24
C LEU A 336 5.99 20.02 -9.48
N LYS A 337 6.37 19.03 -10.28
CA LYS A 337 5.51 17.88 -10.57
C LYS A 337 6.30 16.64 -10.95
N VAL A 338 5.62 15.50 -10.95
CA VAL A 338 6.14 14.24 -11.49
C VAL A 338 5.60 14.05 -12.91
N GLU A 339 6.49 13.79 -13.87
CA GLU A 339 6.16 13.48 -15.25
C GLU A 339 6.45 12.00 -15.56
N PRO A 340 5.55 11.29 -16.26
CA PRO A 340 4.20 11.72 -16.61
C PRO A 340 3.30 11.80 -15.36
N GLU A 341 2.33 12.71 -15.35
CA GLU A 341 1.32 12.74 -14.29
C GLU A 341 0.45 11.47 -14.37
N ARG A 342 0.07 10.93 -13.21
CA ARG A 342 -0.88 9.81 -13.17
C ARG A 342 -2.28 10.33 -13.46
N ILE A 343 -2.97 9.62 -14.33
CA ILE A 343 -4.39 9.80 -14.56
C ILE A 343 -5.14 8.92 -13.56
N ASN A 344 -5.97 9.52 -12.72
CA ASN A 344 -6.89 8.78 -11.87
C ASN A 344 -7.94 8.12 -12.76
N PHE A 345 -8.05 6.79 -12.68
CA PHE A 345 -9.04 6.04 -13.44
C PHE A 345 -10.10 5.51 -12.49
N GLU A 346 -11.30 6.09 -12.55
CA GLU A 346 -12.47 5.52 -11.88
C GLU A 346 -13.09 4.48 -12.81
N LYS A 347 -12.87 3.19 -12.53
CA LYS A 347 -13.59 2.11 -13.20
C LYS A 347 -14.94 1.90 -12.50
N PRO A 348 -16.07 1.91 -13.20
CA PRO A 348 -17.34 1.47 -12.64
C PRO A 348 -17.20 0.02 -12.13
N LYS A 349 -17.55 -0.22 -10.86
CA LYS A 349 -17.49 -1.56 -10.26
C LYS A 349 -18.73 -2.36 -10.67
N ASN A 350 -18.52 -3.57 -11.16
CA ASN A 350 -19.59 -4.55 -11.36
C ASN A 350 -19.59 -5.53 -10.18
N PRO A 351 -20.55 -5.43 -9.24
CA PRO A 351 -20.56 -6.31 -8.07
C PRO A 351 -20.91 -7.74 -8.48
N VAL A 352 -20.31 -8.72 -7.80
CA VAL A 352 -20.67 -10.13 -7.96
C VAL A 352 -22.09 -10.35 -7.42
N CYS A 353 -22.87 -11.17 -8.14
CA CYS A 353 -24.22 -11.53 -7.73
C CYS A 353 -24.37 -13.05 -7.54
N LYS A 354 -25.47 -13.45 -6.89
CA LYS A 354 -25.83 -14.86 -6.65
C LYS A 354 -25.89 -15.68 -7.94
N ALA A 355 -26.39 -15.10 -9.03
CA ALA A 355 -26.51 -15.80 -10.31
C ALA A 355 -25.13 -16.20 -10.87
N ASP A 356 -24.12 -15.33 -10.75
CA ASP A 356 -22.76 -15.61 -11.20
C ASP A 356 -22.18 -16.84 -10.47
N LEU A 357 -22.39 -16.92 -9.15
CA LEU A 357 -21.88 -18.04 -8.34
C LEU A 357 -22.63 -19.35 -8.63
N LEU A 358 -23.95 -19.30 -8.82
CA LEU A 358 -24.74 -20.48 -9.18
C LEU A 358 -24.32 -21.04 -10.54
N GLU A 359 -24.14 -20.16 -11.54
CA GLU A 359 -23.65 -20.55 -12.86
C GLU A 359 -22.25 -21.18 -12.77
N LEU A 360 -21.35 -20.58 -11.98
CA LEU A 360 -20.01 -21.11 -11.77
C LEU A 360 -20.05 -22.52 -11.15
N ILE A 361 -20.90 -22.76 -10.15
CA ILE A 361 -21.04 -24.10 -9.53
C ILE A 361 -21.52 -25.13 -10.56
N ILE A 362 -22.53 -24.78 -11.38
CA ILE A 362 -23.05 -25.67 -12.43
C ILE A 362 -21.92 -26.09 -13.38
N ILE A 363 -21.15 -25.12 -13.88
CA ILE A 363 -20.03 -25.38 -14.79
C ILE A 363 -18.98 -26.28 -14.13
N ILE A 364 -18.64 -26.03 -12.85
CA ILE A 364 -17.71 -26.88 -12.11
C ILE A 364 -18.25 -28.31 -12.02
N GLN A 365 -19.51 -28.48 -11.61
CA GLN A 365 -20.15 -29.78 -11.43
C GLN A 365 -20.26 -30.55 -12.75
N GLU A 366 -20.58 -29.91 -13.86
CA GLU A 366 -20.63 -30.55 -15.19
C GLU A 366 -19.28 -31.15 -15.59
N ASN A 367 -18.18 -30.48 -15.22
CA ASN A 367 -16.83 -30.83 -15.59
C ASN A 367 -16.07 -31.68 -14.54
N MET A 368 -16.72 -32.03 -13.43
CA MET A 368 -16.15 -32.94 -12.43
C MET A 368 -16.23 -34.42 -12.87
N THR A 369 -15.29 -35.23 -12.39
CA THR A 369 -15.39 -36.70 -12.56
C THR A 369 -16.54 -37.26 -11.72
N ALA A 370 -17.13 -38.39 -12.11
CA ALA A 370 -18.20 -39.05 -11.34
C ALA A 370 -17.80 -39.26 -9.86
N LYS A 371 -16.58 -39.75 -9.62
CA LYS A 371 -16.02 -39.94 -8.28
C LYS A 371 -15.93 -38.62 -7.48
N SER A 372 -15.59 -37.51 -8.12
CA SER A 372 -15.54 -36.21 -7.45
C SER A 372 -16.96 -35.70 -7.13
N LYS A 373 -17.94 -35.96 -8.00
CA LYS A 373 -19.36 -35.57 -7.82
C LYS A 373 -20.03 -36.35 -6.70
N GLU A 374 -19.76 -37.65 -6.61
CA GLU A 374 -20.32 -38.54 -5.57
C GLU A 374 -19.57 -38.44 -4.23
N GLY A 375 -18.37 -37.85 -4.23
CA GLY A 375 -17.57 -37.64 -3.03
C GLY A 375 -17.84 -36.30 -2.35
N ARG A 376 -17.10 -36.05 -1.27
CA ARG A 376 -17.17 -34.84 -0.42
C ARG A 376 -17.12 -33.51 -1.18
N LYS A 377 -16.39 -33.45 -2.32
CA LYS A 377 -16.35 -32.24 -3.16
C LYS A 377 -17.73 -31.91 -3.75
N GLY A 378 -18.41 -32.90 -4.31
CA GLY A 378 -19.73 -32.71 -4.90
C GLY A 378 -20.79 -32.42 -3.85
N GLU A 379 -20.70 -33.08 -2.69
CA GLU A 379 -21.57 -32.80 -1.52
C GLU A 379 -21.46 -31.35 -1.05
N LEU A 380 -20.24 -30.84 -0.87
CA LEU A 380 -20.01 -29.45 -0.46
C LEU A 380 -20.52 -28.44 -1.49
N LEU A 381 -20.21 -28.64 -2.77
CA LEU A 381 -20.72 -27.75 -3.83
C LEU A 381 -22.24 -27.78 -3.93
N SER A 382 -22.87 -28.95 -3.72
CA SER A 382 -24.32 -29.07 -3.71
C SER A 382 -24.93 -28.36 -2.51
N THR A 383 -24.30 -28.48 -1.34
CA THR A 383 -24.68 -27.76 -0.12
C THR A 383 -24.60 -26.24 -0.33
N ILE A 384 -23.49 -25.73 -0.87
CA ILE A 384 -23.34 -24.30 -1.17
C ILE A 384 -24.42 -23.85 -2.18
N LYS A 385 -24.64 -24.63 -3.25
CA LYS A 385 -25.65 -24.34 -4.26
C LYS A 385 -27.06 -24.25 -3.66
N THR A 386 -27.47 -25.24 -2.88
CA THR A 386 -28.79 -25.26 -2.25
C THR A 386 -28.98 -24.10 -1.28
N ASN A 387 -27.94 -23.69 -0.54
CA ASN A 387 -28.02 -22.51 0.33
C ASN A 387 -28.09 -21.21 -0.48
N LEU A 388 -27.33 -21.11 -1.58
CA LEU A 388 -27.44 -19.98 -2.49
C LEU A 388 -28.85 -19.89 -3.07
N GLU A 389 -29.47 -21.00 -3.49
CA GLU A 389 -30.82 -21.03 -4.11
C GLU A 389 -31.95 -20.54 -3.18
N ARG A 390 -31.77 -20.60 -1.85
CA ARG A 390 -32.75 -20.07 -0.88
C ARG A 390 -33.01 -18.58 -1.08
N ASP A 391 -34.15 -18.11 -0.60
CA ASP A 391 -34.60 -16.71 -0.70
C ASP A 391 -33.91 -15.79 0.34
N GLU A 392 -32.61 -16.03 0.58
CA GLU A 392 -31.76 -15.25 1.46
C GLU A 392 -30.95 -14.23 0.64
N SER A 393 -30.88 -12.99 1.12
CA SER A 393 -30.04 -11.95 0.53
C SER A 393 -28.62 -12.04 1.09
N TYR A 394 -27.63 -12.11 0.20
CA TYR A 394 -26.21 -12.04 0.56
C TYR A 394 -25.64 -10.67 0.17
N SER A 395 -24.85 -10.08 1.06
CA SER A 395 -24.01 -8.93 0.72
C SER A 395 -22.87 -9.34 -0.22
N GLU A 396 -22.25 -8.37 -0.91
CA GLU A 396 -21.08 -8.63 -1.77
C GLU A 396 -19.92 -9.25 -0.98
N GLU A 397 -19.72 -8.84 0.28
CA GLU A 397 -18.75 -9.44 1.22
C GLU A 397 -19.02 -10.94 1.40
N GLN A 398 -20.27 -11.31 1.68
CA GLN A 398 -20.64 -12.71 1.86
C GLN A 398 -20.53 -13.50 0.55
N LEU A 399 -20.89 -12.91 -0.59
CA LEU A 399 -20.73 -13.55 -1.90
C LEU A 399 -19.25 -13.79 -2.24
N SER A 400 -18.35 -12.90 -1.84
CA SER A 400 -16.89 -13.09 -1.95
C SER A 400 -16.41 -14.26 -1.08
N PHE A 401 -16.95 -14.44 0.12
CA PHE A 401 -16.63 -15.60 0.96
C PHE A 401 -17.15 -16.90 0.34
N ILE A 402 -18.37 -16.90 -0.17
CA ILE A 402 -18.95 -18.06 -0.87
C ILE A 402 -18.13 -18.41 -2.12
N LEU A 403 -17.72 -17.42 -2.91
CA LEU A 403 -16.82 -17.62 -4.05
C LEU A 403 -15.51 -18.29 -3.61
N ARG A 404 -14.94 -17.87 -2.48
CA ARG A 404 -13.73 -18.48 -1.92
C ARG A 404 -13.91 -19.95 -1.60
N ASP A 405 -15.03 -20.32 -0.99
CA ASP A 405 -15.35 -21.72 -0.68
C ASP A 405 -15.51 -22.55 -1.95
N ILE A 406 -16.25 -22.03 -2.94
CA ILE A 406 -16.43 -22.67 -4.25
C ILE A 406 -15.06 -22.96 -4.88
N LEU A 407 -14.18 -21.95 -4.90
CA LEU A 407 -12.83 -22.10 -5.45
C LEU A 407 -11.96 -23.05 -4.62
N ALA A 408 -12.02 -22.99 -3.29
CA ALA A 408 -11.28 -23.89 -2.41
C ALA A 408 -11.65 -25.36 -2.65
N VAL A 409 -12.95 -25.67 -2.78
CA VAL A 409 -13.42 -27.01 -3.16
C VAL A 409 -12.96 -27.38 -4.56
N ALA A 410 -13.15 -26.50 -5.53
CA ALA A 410 -12.88 -26.80 -6.94
C ALA A 410 -11.38 -27.03 -7.23
N LEU A 411 -10.50 -26.21 -6.63
CA LEU A 411 -9.05 -26.30 -6.79
C LEU A 411 -8.45 -27.55 -6.13
N GLN A 412 -9.12 -28.12 -5.12
CA GLN A 412 -8.63 -29.27 -4.37
C GLN A 412 -8.44 -30.52 -5.27
N ARG A 413 -7.22 -31.06 -5.30
CA ARG A 413 -6.87 -32.28 -6.06
C ARG A 413 -7.47 -33.54 -5.48
N ASP A 414 -7.91 -34.44 -6.36
CA ASP A 414 -8.24 -35.82 -6.01
C ASP A 414 -6.97 -36.68 -5.94
N ARG A 415 -6.99 -37.72 -5.10
CA ARG A 415 -5.91 -38.71 -5.02
C ARG A 415 -5.74 -39.29 -6.43
N TYR A 416 -4.52 -39.20 -6.99
CA TYR A 416 -4.11 -39.66 -8.34
C TYR A 416 -4.31 -38.69 -9.52
N SER A 417 -4.72 -37.42 -9.33
CA SER A 417 -4.64 -36.43 -10.41
C SER A 417 -3.19 -35.94 -10.59
N TYR A 418 -2.37 -36.70 -11.30
CA TYR A 418 -1.03 -36.22 -11.70
C TYR A 418 -1.19 -35.28 -12.89
N SER A 419 -0.72 -34.04 -12.74
CA SER A 419 -0.62 -33.07 -13.83
C SER A 419 0.81 -32.58 -13.87
N PHE A 420 1.46 -32.76 -15.02
CA PHE A 420 2.80 -32.24 -15.29
C PHE A 420 2.86 -30.70 -15.17
N TYR A 421 1.71 -30.03 -15.31
CA TYR A 421 1.56 -28.58 -15.29
C TYR A 421 1.28 -28.00 -13.91
N GLY A 422 1.23 -28.82 -12.84
CA GLY A 422 0.94 -28.31 -11.51
C GLY A 422 -0.46 -27.71 -11.34
N THR A 423 -1.45 -28.15 -12.14
CA THR A 423 -2.85 -27.68 -12.10
C THR A 423 -3.85 -28.85 -12.14
N THR A 424 -5.10 -28.65 -11.71
CA THR A 424 -6.20 -29.65 -11.86
C THR A 424 -6.94 -29.46 -13.18
N THR A 425 -7.58 -30.51 -13.71
CA THR A 425 -8.54 -30.38 -14.83
C THR A 425 -9.62 -29.34 -14.50
N SER A 426 -10.16 -29.37 -13.28
CA SER A 426 -11.10 -28.36 -12.79
C SER A 426 -10.48 -26.95 -12.72
N GLY A 427 -9.21 -26.83 -12.33
CA GLY A 427 -8.49 -25.55 -12.28
C GLY A 427 -8.24 -24.94 -13.66
N LEU A 428 -7.88 -25.75 -14.66
CA LEU A 428 -7.75 -25.29 -16.05
C LEU A 428 -9.10 -24.83 -16.62
N ILE A 429 -10.17 -25.54 -16.28
CA ILE A 429 -11.53 -25.18 -16.68
C ILE A 429 -11.95 -23.88 -16.01
N LEU A 430 -11.69 -23.70 -14.71
CA LEU A 430 -11.94 -22.44 -14.00
C LEU A 430 -11.20 -21.28 -14.65
N VAL A 431 -9.92 -21.42 -14.95
CA VAL A 431 -9.15 -20.39 -15.65
C VAL A 431 -9.79 -20.06 -17.00
N LYS A 432 -10.20 -21.06 -17.79
CA LYS A 432 -10.86 -20.83 -19.08
C LYS A 432 -12.21 -20.11 -18.91
N VAL A 433 -13.00 -20.49 -17.91
CA VAL A 433 -14.36 -19.99 -17.67
C VAL A 433 -14.34 -18.58 -17.13
N LEU A 434 -13.52 -18.31 -16.11
CA LEU A 434 -13.43 -17.01 -15.44
C LEU A 434 -12.86 -15.90 -16.32
N ASN A 435 -12.19 -16.24 -17.41
CA ASN A 435 -11.73 -15.29 -18.43
C ASN A 435 -12.79 -14.96 -19.50
N GLN A 436 -14.01 -15.46 -19.36
CA GLN A 436 -15.14 -15.09 -20.24
C GLN A 436 -15.84 -13.83 -19.70
N SER A 437 -16.31 -12.97 -20.60
CA SER A 437 -16.92 -11.68 -20.27
C SER A 437 -18.08 -11.76 -19.27
N ARG A 438 -18.87 -12.85 -19.32
CA ARG A 438 -19.98 -13.11 -18.38
C ARG A 438 -19.54 -13.27 -16.92
N PHE A 439 -18.27 -13.60 -16.66
CA PHE A 439 -17.71 -13.72 -15.31
C PHE A 439 -16.82 -12.54 -14.93
N SER A 440 -16.96 -11.39 -15.62
CA SER A 440 -16.14 -10.19 -15.39
C SER A 440 -16.16 -9.71 -13.93
N ALA A 441 -17.32 -9.75 -13.25
CA ALA A 441 -17.42 -9.40 -11.82
C ALA A 441 -16.57 -10.32 -10.93
N ILE A 442 -16.59 -11.63 -11.18
CA ILE A 442 -15.76 -12.61 -10.45
C ILE A 442 -14.28 -12.40 -10.80
N GLN A 443 -13.97 -12.17 -12.07
CA GLN A 443 -12.61 -11.87 -12.52
C GLN A 443 -12.04 -10.65 -11.80
N GLU A 444 -12.82 -9.57 -11.65
CA GLU A 444 -12.39 -8.34 -10.96
C GLU A 444 -12.11 -8.55 -9.47
N LEU A 445 -12.83 -9.46 -8.79
CA LEU A 445 -12.51 -9.84 -7.41
C LEU A 445 -11.20 -10.63 -7.30
N ILE A 446 -10.90 -11.46 -8.29
CA ILE A 446 -9.73 -12.34 -8.29
C ILE A 446 -8.48 -11.61 -8.80
N GLN A 447 -8.61 -10.72 -9.79
CA GLN A 447 -7.53 -10.04 -10.49
C GLN A 447 -7.91 -8.60 -10.81
N SER A 448 -7.13 -7.63 -10.31
CA SER A 448 -7.44 -6.20 -10.35
C SER A 448 -6.82 -5.43 -11.52
N ASN A 449 -6.01 -6.09 -12.38
CA ASN A 449 -5.19 -5.44 -13.41
C ASN A 449 -5.72 -5.56 -14.85
N ASP A 450 -6.96 -5.98 -15.05
CA ASP A 450 -7.54 -6.31 -16.37
C ASP A 450 -6.69 -7.35 -17.15
N LYS A 451 -5.88 -8.14 -16.42
CA LYS A 451 -5.16 -9.29 -16.97
C LYS A 451 -6.07 -10.52 -16.95
N PRO A 452 -5.81 -11.50 -17.84
CA PRO A 452 -6.43 -12.80 -17.71
C PRO A 452 -6.14 -13.42 -16.34
N VAL A 453 -7.15 -14.05 -15.73
CA VAL A 453 -7.01 -14.82 -14.50
C VAL A 453 -6.12 -16.02 -14.78
N GLU A 454 -5.08 -16.19 -13.96
CA GLU A 454 -4.23 -17.38 -13.98
C GLU A 454 -4.54 -18.33 -12.80
N TYR A 455 -4.06 -19.57 -12.86
CA TYR A 455 -4.25 -20.52 -11.77
C TYR A 455 -3.63 -20.04 -10.44
N SER A 456 -2.48 -19.37 -10.53
CA SER A 456 -1.82 -18.71 -9.40
C SER A 456 -2.70 -17.65 -8.73
N ASP A 457 -3.48 -16.89 -9.51
CA ASP A 457 -4.42 -15.89 -8.99
C ASP A 457 -5.56 -16.53 -8.22
N LEU A 458 -6.08 -17.68 -8.68
CA LEU A 458 -7.10 -18.45 -7.98
C LEU A 458 -6.59 -18.94 -6.62
N CYS A 459 -5.39 -19.54 -6.59
CA CYS A 459 -4.77 -19.98 -5.34
C CYS A 459 -4.50 -18.79 -4.41
N ALA A 460 -3.99 -17.68 -4.94
CA ALA A 460 -3.72 -16.48 -4.17
C ALA A 460 -5.00 -15.83 -3.63
N TYR A 461 -6.10 -15.82 -4.38
CA TYR A 461 -7.38 -15.35 -3.89
C TYR A 461 -7.90 -16.20 -2.73
N VAL A 462 -7.81 -17.53 -2.80
CA VAL A 462 -8.29 -18.39 -1.72
C VAL A 462 -7.43 -18.30 -0.46
N LEU A 463 -6.10 -18.28 -0.63
CA LEU A 463 -5.16 -18.39 0.49
C LEU A 463 -4.61 -17.06 0.98
N GLY A 464 -4.83 -15.97 0.24
CA GLY A 464 -4.15 -14.68 0.40
C GLY A 464 -2.63 -14.76 0.34
N ARG A 465 -2.09 -15.78 -0.34
CA ARG A 465 -0.66 -15.95 -0.61
C ARG A 465 -0.44 -16.75 -1.89
N LYS A 466 0.66 -16.49 -2.60
CA LYS A 466 1.08 -17.30 -3.76
C LYS A 466 1.60 -18.66 -3.28
N ASP A 467 0.72 -19.64 -3.17
CA ASP A 467 1.05 -21.03 -2.82
C ASP A 467 0.28 -22.01 -3.73
N ALA A 468 0.93 -22.40 -4.83
CA ALA A 468 0.33 -23.29 -5.83
C ALA A 468 0.31 -24.78 -5.41
N VAL A 469 1.01 -25.15 -4.34
CA VAL A 469 1.10 -26.55 -3.87
C VAL A 469 0.12 -26.87 -2.75
N HIS A 470 -0.51 -25.86 -2.15
CA HIS A 470 -1.45 -25.99 -1.04
C HIS A 470 -2.59 -27.01 -1.31
N PHE A 471 -3.16 -26.99 -2.52
CA PHE A 471 -4.29 -27.83 -2.91
C PHE A 471 -3.85 -29.22 -3.43
N ASN A 472 -2.70 -29.71 -2.98
CA ASN A 472 -2.26 -31.07 -3.26
C ASN A 472 -3.21 -32.12 -2.65
N SER A 473 -3.11 -33.38 -3.10
CA SER A 473 -4.01 -34.45 -2.66
C SER A 473 -3.80 -34.89 -1.20
N GLN A 474 -2.64 -34.57 -0.59
CA GLN A 474 -2.33 -34.91 0.79
C GLN A 474 -3.11 -34.03 1.77
N SER A 475 -3.29 -32.75 1.45
CA SER A 475 -4.04 -31.79 2.26
C SER A 475 -5.56 -31.85 2.04
N LYS A 476 -6.05 -32.74 1.16
CA LYS A 476 -7.47 -32.78 0.74
C LYS A 476 -8.45 -32.81 1.91
N ASN A 477 -8.30 -33.76 2.82
CA ASN A 477 -9.26 -33.92 3.91
C ASN A 477 -9.25 -32.74 4.87
N MET A 478 -8.07 -32.18 5.15
CA MET A 478 -7.92 -31.00 6.00
C MET A 478 -8.59 -29.78 5.34
N ASN A 479 -8.30 -29.51 4.07
CA ASN A 479 -8.82 -28.35 3.36
C ASN A 479 -10.35 -28.40 3.22
N LEU A 480 -10.93 -29.56 2.91
CA LEU A 480 -12.38 -29.70 2.83
C LEU A 480 -13.05 -29.61 4.21
N SER A 481 -12.39 -30.06 5.29
CA SER A 481 -12.95 -29.94 6.64
C SER A 481 -13.05 -28.49 7.09
N LYS A 482 -12.07 -27.64 6.75
CA LYS A 482 -12.12 -26.21 7.09
C LYS A 482 -13.35 -25.51 6.52
N ILE A 483 -13.81 -25.91 5.33
CA ILE A 483 -15.00 -25.34 4.68
C ILE A 483 -16.29 -25.76 5.40
N GLU A 484 -16.29 -26.93 6.05
CA GLU A 484 -17.44 -27.43 6.83
C GLU A 484 -17.54 -26.81 8.22
N GLU A 485 -16.46 -26.21 8.72
CA GLU A 485 -16.40 -25.61 10.06
C GLU A 485 -17.20 -24.30 10.18
N HIS A 486 -17.64 -23.72 9.06
CA HIS A 486 -18.41 -22.47 9.03
C HIS A 486 -19.62 -22.55 8.09
N ARG A 487 -20.56 -21.63 8.26
CA ARG A 487 -21.76 -21.56 7.40
C ARG A 487 -21.44 -20.89 6.07
N VAL A 488 -22.29 -21.14 5.07
CA VAL A 488 -22.22 -20.48 3.76
C VAL A 488 -22.34 -18.97 3.95
N GLY A 489 -21.34 -18.23 3.45
CA GLY A 489 -21.27 -16.77 3.60
C GLY A 489 -20.66 -16.29 4.93
N GLU A 490 -20.19 -17.17 5.81
CA GLU A 490 -19.31 -16.79 6.92
C GLU A 490 -17.84 -16.71 6.46
N ASP A 491 -17.05 -15.89 7.16
CA ASP A 491 -15.62 -15.77 6.91
C ASP A 491 -14.88 -17.06 7.35
N GLY A 492 -14.65 -17.95 6.38
CA GLY A 492 -13.74 -19.08 6.47
C GLY A 492 -12.27 -18.73 6.20
N TYR A 493 -12.00 -17.55 5.65
CA TYR A 493 -10.65 -17.14 5.28
C TYR A 493 -9.73 -16.99 6.50
N ARG A 494 -10.25 -16.49 7.62
CA ARG A 494 -9.52 -16.44 8.90
C ARG A 494 -8.96 -17.81 9.36
N MET A 495 -9.52 -18.92 8.90
CA MET A 495 -9.05 -20.29 9.19
C MET A 495 -7.96 -20.77 8.23
N LEU A 496 -7.74 -20.05 7.13
CA LEU A 496 -6.85 -20.41 6.02
C LEU A 496 -5.56 -19.58 5.98
N ILE A 497 -5.60 -18.32 6.44
CA ILE A 497 -4.49 -17.36 6.34
C ILE A 497 -3.33 -17.63 7.30
#